data_AF-A0A9U8EAJ2-F1
#
_entry.id   AF-A0A9U8EAJ2-F1
#
_cell.length_a   1.000
_cell.length_b   1.000
_cell.length_c   1.000
_cell.angle_alpha   90.00
_cell.angle_beta   90.00
_cell.angle_gamma   90.00
#
_symmetry.space_group_name_H-M   'P 1'
#
loop_
_entity.id
_entity.type
_entity.pdbx_description
1 polymer ?
#
loop_
_entity_poly.entity_id
_entity_poly.type
_entity_poly.pdbx_seq_one_letter_code
_entity_poly.pdbx_strand_id
1 'polypeptide(L)'
;MDATLTRMDTTFRRTMTSVTDILFPVNKEKEEIRQQILRKNHEYVTNLPLQMLLYFNCFYFPFWFIGSLVILDLKWQPLDELYRIVLVAIYIVYFIIEIVRLYLGYLGNLMERVPELAGSWLLTLLLTTPLILLLLINDNAIVLPFERALHIIMTIMVILEVIIGYFAIRAMVNYQVTKYHLQQFTDLENIDQSGSYFPETRYTS
;
A
#
# COMPACT_ATOMS: atom_id res chain seq x y z
N MET A 1 -12.25 -23.27 -53.75
CA MET A 1 -13.73 -23.20 -53.77
C MET A 1 -14.23 -22.78 -52.37
N ASP A 2 -13.57 -21.79 -51.74
CA ASP A 2 -13.61 -21.59 -50.27
C ASP A 2 -14.07 -20.20 -49.81
N ALA A 3 -14.18 -19.23 -50.72
CA ALA A 3 -14.57 -17.86 -50.36
C ALA A 3 -16.08 -17.75 -50.04
N THR A 4 -16.91 -18.62 -50.64
CA THR A 4 -18.36 -18.64 -50.46
C THR A 4 -18.78 -19.29 -49.15
N LEU A 5 -18.10 -20.36 -48.73
CA LEU A 5 -18.39 -21.06 -47.47
C LEU A 5 -18.04 -20.18 -46.25
N THR A 6 -16.90 -19.49 -46.31
CA THR A 6 -16.44 -18.55 -45.27
C THR A 6 -17.36 -17.31 -45.14
N ARG A 7 -17.93 -16.85 -46.27
CA ARG A 7 -18.93 -15.76 -46.27
C ARG A 7 -20.27 -16.18 -45.66
N MET A 8 -20.67 -17.44 -45.85
CA MET A 8 -21.91 -17.95 -45.30
C MET A 8 -21.82 -18.12 -43.79
N ASP A 9 -20.71 -18.63 -43.27
CA ASP A 9 -20.47 -18.77 -41.82
C ASP A 9 -20.42 -17.40 -41.12
N THR A 10 -19.74 -16.40 -41.72
CA THR A 10 -19.71 -15.04 -41.16
C THR A 10 -21.08 -14.35 -41.15
N THR A 11 -21.92 -14.62 -42.16
CA THR A 11 -23.29 -14.10 -42.21
C THR A 11 -24.17 -14.79 -41.17
N PHE A 12 -24.07 -16.11 -41.05
CA PHE A 12 -24.82 -16.91 -40.08
C PHE A 12 -24.48 -16.51 -38.63
N ARG A 13 -23.20 -16.34 -38.32
CA ARG A 13 -22.74 -15.85 -37.01
C ARG A 13 -23.32 -14.49 -36.66
N ARG A 14 -23.33 -13.54 -37.62
CA ARG A 14 -23.90 -12.20 -37.41
C ARG A 14 -25.40 -12.25 -37.11
N THR A 15 -26.14 -13.10 -37.82
CA THR A 15 -27.58 -13.28 -37.58
C THR A 15 -27.83 -13.90 -36.20
N MET A 16 -27.03 -14.91 -35.82
CA MET A 16 -27.14 -15.57 -34.52
C MET A 16 -26.80 -14.61 -33.36
N THR A 17 -25.78 -13.76 -33.50
CA THR A 17 -25.46 -12.73 -32.49
C THR A 17 -26.56 -11.67 -32.40
N SER A 18 -27.17 -11.28 -33.53
CA SER A 18 -28.26 -10.29 -33.54
C SER A 18 -29.51 -10.81 -32.82
N VAL A 19 -29.90 -12.06 -33.07
CA VAL A 19 -31.04 -12.69 -32.37
C VAL A 19 -30.74 -12.84 -30.88
N THR A 20 -29.51 -13.18 -30.52
CA THR A 20 -29.08 -13.31 -29.12
C THR A 20 -29.13 -11.96 -28.40
N ASP A 21 -28.66 -10.88 -29.03
CA ASP A 21 -28.71 -9.52 -28.49
C ASP A 21 -30.16 -9.02 -28.28
N ILE A 22 -31.12 -9.50 -29.08
CA ILE A 22 -32.55 -9.17 -28.94
C ILE A 22 -33.19 -9.99 -27.80
N LEU A 23 -32.87 -11.28 -27.71
CA LEU A 23 -33.47 -12.19 -26.73
C LEU A 23 -32.87 -12.00 -25.32
N PHE A 24 -31.60 -11.65 -25.25
CA PHE A 24 -30.84 -11.35 -24.06
C PHE A 24 -30.18 -9.99 -24.26
N PRO A 25 -30.87 -8.88 -23.95
CA PRO A 25 -30.30 -7.55 -24.08
C PRO A 25 -29.13 -7.39 -23.11
N VAL A 26 -27.93 -7.67 -23.59
CA VAL A 26 -26.69 -7.38 -22.89
C VAL A 26 -26.49 -5.87 -22.92
N ASN A 27 -26.49 -5.24 -21.75
CA ASN A 27 -26.19 -3.83 -21.65
C ASN A 27 -24.67 -3.62 -21.85
N LYS A 28 -24.24 -3.47 -23.12
CA LYS A 28 -22.83 -3.40 -23.51
C LYS A 28 -22.05 -2.31 -22.76
N GLU A 29 -22.69 -1.18 -22.45
CA GLU A 29 -22.10 -0.11 -21.62
C GLU A 29 -21.81 -0.60 -20.20
N LYS A 30 -22.75 -1.35 -19.60
CA LYS A 30 -22.59 -1.94 -18.28
C LYS A 30 -21.49 -3.00 -18.26
N GLU A 31 -21.35 -3.77 -19.33
CA GLU A 31 -20.34 -4.84 -19.43
C GLU A 31 -18.93 -4.30 -19.71
N GLU A 32 -18.79 -3.25 -20.52
CA GLU A 32 -17.52 -2.52 -20.68
C GLU A 32 -17.08 -1.86 -19.37
N ILE A 33 -18.02 -1.26 -18.64
CA ILE A 33 -17.78 -0.75 -17.29
C ILE A 33 -17.34 -1.92 -16.38
N ARG A 34 -18.03 -3.06 -16.40
CA ARG A 34 -17.69 -4.26 -15.61
C ARG A 34 -16.29 -4.81 -15.93
N GLN A 35 -15.90 -4.82 -17.21
CA GLN A 35 -14.56 -5.27 -17.64
C GLN A 35 -13.46 -4.27 -17.28
N GLN A 36 -13.69 -2.96 -17.45
CA GLN A 36 -12.77 -1.92 -16.97
C GLN A 36 -12.61 -1.99 -15.44
N ILE A 37 -13.69 -2.29 -14.71
CA ILE A 37 -13.69 -2.48 -13.26
C ILE A 37 -12.91 -3.73 -12.86
N LEU A 38 -13.15 -4.88 -13.48
CA LEU A 38 -12.39 -6.11 -13.23
C LEU A 38 -10.91 -5.89 -13.52
N ARG A 39 -10.59 -5.20 -14.61
CA ARG A 39 -9.21 -4.87 -14.95
C ARG A 39 -8.58 -3.95 -13.90
N LYS A 40 -9.27 -2.89 -13.46
CA LYS A 40 -8.80 -1.96 -12.42
C LYS A 40 -8.66 -2.59 -11.04
N ASN A 41 -9.54 -3.54 -10.68
CA ASN A 41 -9.42 -4.35 -9.46
C ASN A 41 -8.19 -5.27 -9.46
N HIS A 42 -7.69 -5.64 -10.65
CA HIS A 42 -6.45 -6.40 -10.80
C HIS A 42 -5.21 -5.52 -10.97
N GLU A 43 -5.38 -4.21 -11.20
CA GLU A 43 -4.28 -3.28 -11.56
C GLU A 43 -3.81 -2.40 -10.40
N TYR A 44 -4.48 -2.42 -9.25
CA TYR A 44 -3.87 -1.85 -8.05
C TYR A 44 -2.95 -2.90 -7.44
N VAL A 45 -1.66 -2.56 -7.49
CA VAL A 45 -0.52 -3.35 -7.07
C VAL A 45 0.26 -2.38 -6.20
N THR A 46 0.42 -2.69 -4.91
CA THR A 46 1.53 -2.27 -4.03
C THR A 46 2.33 -1.05 -4.51
N ASN A 47 2.40 0.04 -3.73
CA ASN A 47 3.22 1.19 -4.13
C ASN A 47 4.71 0.78 -4.21
N LEU A 48 5.23 0.60 -5.44
CA LEU A 48 6.56 0.07 -5.68
C LEU A 48 7.67 0.97 -5.10
N PRO A 49 7.65 2.31 -5.30
CA PRO A 49 8.62 3.20 -4.65
C PRO A 49 8.67 3.04 -3.13
N LEU A 50 7.50 2.94 -2.48
CA LEU A 50 7.44 2.74 -1.03
C LEU A 50 8.05 1.39 -0.63
N GLN A 51 7.75 0.33 -1.38
CA GLN A 51 8.26 -1.01 -1.11
C GLN A 51 9.78 -1.07 -1.23
N MET A 52 10.34 -0.42 -2.25
CA MET A 52 11.79 -0.31 -2.44
C MET A 52 12.45 0.43 -1.28
N LEU A 53 11.82 1.53 -0.82
CA LEU A 53 12.35 2.31 0.29
C LEU A 53 12.34 1.52 1.61
N LEU A 54 11.22 0.85 1.92
CA LEU A 54 11.11 -0.04 3.08
C LEU A 54 12.14 -1.17 3.05
N TYR A 55 12.41 -1.74 1.87
CA TYR A 55 13.44 -2.75 1.66
C TYR A 55 14.83 -2.21 1.98
N PHE A 56 15.20 -1.05 1.42
CA PHE A 56 16.50 -0.44 1.71
C PHE A 56 16.65 -0.06 3.17
N ASN A 57 15.59 0.44 3.80
CA ASN A 57 15.57 0.78 5.22
C ASN A 57 15.77 -0.47 6.09
N CYS A 58 15.06 -1.57 5.77
CA CYS A 58 15.25 -2.86 6.43
C CYS A 58 16.68 -3.41 6.32
N PHE A 59 17.31 -3.25 5.15
CA PHE A 59 18.69 -3.68 4.94
C PHE A 59 19.69 -2.78 5.68
N TYR A 60 19.47 -1.46 5.67
CA TYR A 60 20.37 -0.47 6.27
C TYR A 60 20.31 -0.45 7.80
N PHE A 61 19.12 -0.65 8.38
CA PHE A 61 18.88 -0.62 9.81
C PHE A 61 19.85 -1.44 10.68
N PRO A 62 20.17 -2.72 10.39
CA PRO A 62 21.13 -3.48 11.19
C PRO A 62 22.54 -2.86 11.16
N PHE A 63 22.98 -2.31 10.02
CA PHE A 63 24.27 -1.61 9.93
C PHE A 63 24.26 -0.31 10.73
N TRP A 64 23.17 0.46 10.64
CA TRP A 64 22.98 1.66 11.43
C TRP A 64 23.02 1.36 12.94
N PHE A 65 22.33 0.31 13.38
CA PHE A 65 22.24 -0.07 14.78
C PHE A 65 23.59 -0.56 15.32
N ILE A 66 24.24 -1.51 14.63
CA ILE A 66 25.57 -2.01 15.02
C ILE A 66 26.59 -0.88 15.02
N GLY A 67 26.59 -0.04 13.99
CA GLY A 67 27.48 1.12 13.91
C GLY A 67 27.27 2.09 15.08
N SER A 68 26.01 2.35 15.45
CA SER A 68 25.67 3.19 16.60
C SER A 68 26.15 2.59 17.92
N LEU A 69 26.04 1.27 18.10
CA LEU A 69 26.54 0.56 19.29
C LEU A 69 28.07 0.60 19.39
N VAL A 70 28.77 0.37 18.27
CA VAL A 70 30.24 0.45 18.23
C VAL A 70 30.71 1.85 18.57
N ILE A 71 30.09 2.89 18.00
CA ILE A 71 30.45 4.26 18.37
C ILE A 71 30.12 4.55 19.82
N LEU A 72 28.95 4.15 20.33
CA LEU A 72 28.58 4.34 21.73
C LEU A 72 29.62 3.73 22.69
N ASP A 73 30.14 2.55 22.39
CA ASP A 73 31.21 1.90 23.16
C ASP A 73 32.52 2.72 23.11
N LEU A 74 32.93 3.18 21.92
CA LEU A 74 34.14 3.99 21.74
C LEU A 74 34.12 5.31 22.53
N LYS A 75 32.95 5.96 22.63
CA LYS A 75 32.79 7.19 23.42
C LYS A 75 32.21 6.95 24.81
N TRP A 76 32.12 5.71 25.29
CA TRP A 76 31.47 5.40 26.57
C TRP A 76 32.08 6.16 27.74
N GLN A 77 33.41 6.14 27.88
CA GLN A 77 34.12 6.77 29.00
C GLN A 77 33.97 8.29 29.11
N PRO A 78 34.09 9.09 28.03
CA PRO A 78 33.96 10.55 28.11
C PRO A 78 32.52 11.07 28.26
N LEU A 79 31.49 10.24 28.05
CA LEU A 79 30.09 10.66 28.15
C LEU A 79 29.66 10.86 29.62
N ASP A 80 28.81 11.84 29.89
CA ASP A 80 28.15 11.98 31.20
C ASP A 80 27.22 10.79 31.51
N GLU A 81 27.08 10.42 32.78
CA GLU A 81 26.33 9.22 33.20
C GLU A 81 24.84 9.30 32.80
N LEU A 82 24.19 10.45 33.04
CA LEU A 82 22.79 10.63 32.65
C LEU A 82 22.63 10.54 31.14
N TYR A 83 23.58 11.11 30.40
CA TYR A 83 23.56 11.10 28.95
C TYR A 83 23.73 9.69 28.36
N ARG A 84 24.57 8.83 28.96
CA ARG A 84 24.68 7.41 28.57
C ARG A 84 23.35 6.68 28.72
N ILE A 85 22.68 6.85 29.86
CA ILE A 85 21.38 6.20 30.13
C ILE A 85 20.34 6.63 29.10
N VAL A 86 20.27 7.94 28.80
CA VAL A 86 19.34 8.49 27.81
C VAL A 86 19.63 7.97 26.41
N LEU A 87 20.89 7.93 25.97
CA LEU A 87 21.26 7.39 24.65
C LEU A 87 20.92 5.90 24.52
N VAL A 88 21.24 5.09 25.53
CA VAL A 88 20.90 3.66 25.53
C VAL A 88 19.38 3.48 25.42
N ALA A 89 18.60 4.26 26.18
CA ALA A 89 17.15 4.23 26.11
C ALA A 89 16.63 4.60 24.71
N ILE A 90 17.16 5.67 24.10
CA ILE A 90 16.79 6.07 22.74
C ILE A 90 17.10 4.95 21.74
N TYR A 91 18.28 4.33 21.79
CA TYR A 91 18.62 3.25 20.84
C TYR A 91 17.73 2.02 21.00
N ILE A 92 17.37 1.63 22.23
CA ILE A 92 16.45 0.51 22.48
C ILE A 92 15.05 0.84 21.95
N VAL A 93 14.53 2.03 22.29
CA VAL A 93 13.20 2.49 21.86
C VAL A 93 13.14 2.59 20.33
N TYR A 94 14.16 3.20 19.71
CA TYR A 94 14.27 3.30 18.27
C TYR A 94 14.29 1.92 17.63
N PHE A 95 15.07 0.97 18.18
CA PHE A 95 15.13 -0.39 17.65
C PHE A 95 13.76 -1.07 17.63
N ILE A 96 13.02 -1.03 18.73
CA ILE A 96 11.69 -1.65 18.82
C ILE A 96 10.72 -1.00 17.83
N ILE A 97 10.69 0.35 17.80
CA ILE A 97 9.82 1.10 16.90
C ILE A 97 10.15 0.76 15.44
N GLU A 98 11.43 0.68 15.10
CA GLU A 98 11.88 0.39 13.74
C GLU A 98 11.34 -0.94 13.24
N ILE A 99 11.45 -1.99 14.07
CA ILE A 99 10.98 -3.34 13.74
C ILE A 99 9.46 -3.32 13.49
N VAL A 100 8.69 -2.73 14.41
CA VAL A 100 7.23 -2.66 14.28
C VAL A 100 6.83 -1.84 13.05
N ARG A 101 7.46 -0.68 12.86
CA ARG A 101 7.20 0.22 11.73
C ARG A 101 7.49 -0.48 10.40
N LEU A 102 8.67 -1.05 10.22
CA LEU A 102 9.03 -1.75 8.97
C LEU A 102 8.11 -2.94 8.69
N TYR A 103 7.75 -3.71 9.72
CA TYR A 103 6.81 -4.83 9.58
C TYR A 103 5.43 -4.35 9.08
N LEU A 104 4.86 -3.33 9.73
CA LEU A 104 3.56 -2.77 9.35
C LEU A 104 3.60 -2.14 7.96
N GLY A 105 4.68 -1.43 7.61
CA GLY A 105 4.81 -0.80 6.30
C GLY A 105 4.87 -1.81 5.17
N TYR A 106 5.67 -2.86 5.36
CA TYR A 106 5.85 -3.93 4.37
C TYR A 106 4.56 -4.73 4.20
N LEU A 107 3.91 -5.11 5.32
CA LEU A 107 2.65 -5.84 5.33
C LEU A 107 1.51 -5.00 4.75
N GLY A 108 1.37 -3.75 5.20
CA GLY A 108 0.29 -2.86 4.80
C GLY A 108 0.33 -2.51 3.31
N ASN A 109 1.54 -2.28 2.76
CA ASN A 109 1.68 -1.99 1.34
C ASN A 109 1.41 -3.22 0.46
N LEU A 110 1.95 -4.40 0.81
CA LEU A 110 1.79 -5.63 0.03
C LEU A 110 0.40 -6.25 0.12
N MET A 111 -0.18 -6.25 1.32
CA MET A 111 -1.52 -6.82 1.54
C MET A 111 -2.64 -5.79 1.35
N GLU A 112 -2.31 -4.59 0.88
CA GLU A 112 -3.24 -3.48 0.63
C GLU A 112 -4.08 -3.08 1.84
N ARG A 113 -3.48 -3.20 3.04
CA ARG A 113 -4.16 -2.90 4.29
C ARG A 113 -3.82 -1.50 4.76
N VAL A 114 -4.75 -0.59 4.50
CA VAL A 114 -4.67 0.83 4.88
C VAL A 114 -4.36 1.03 6.37
N PRO A 115 -5.00 0.32 7.34
CA PRO A 115 -4.74 0.56 8.75
C PRO A 115 -3.28 0.28 9.14
N GLU A 116 -2.72 -0.83 8.68
CA GLU A 116 -1.33 -1.22 8.92
C GLU A 116 -0.36 -0.24 8.28
N LEU A 117 -0.62 0.17 7.03
CA LEU A 117 0.21 1.14 6.31
C LEU A 117 0.18 2.52 7.00
N ALA A 118 -1.00 2.96 7.43
CA ALA A 118 -1.17 4.19 8.19
C ALA A 118 -0.47 4.12 9.55
N GLY A 119 -0.53 2.95 10.22
CA GLY A 119 0.21 2.69 11.46
C GLY A 119 1.71 2.84 11.28
N SER A 120 2.28 2.22 10.24
CA SER A 120 3.69 2.41 9.87
C SER A 120 4.03 3.88 9.65
N TRP A 121 3.26 4.57 8.80
CA TRP A 121 3.53 5.97 8.46
C TRP A 121 3.42 6.91 9.67
N LEU A 122 2.46 6.65 10.58
CA LEU A 122 2.31 7.39 11.82
C LEU A 122 3.52 7.19 12.74
N LEU A 123 4.01 5.94 12.86
CA LEU A 123 5.24 5.65 13.61
C LEU A 123 6.45 6.36 12.99
N THR A 124 6.56 6.37 11.65
CA THR A 124 7.60 7.10 10.91
C THR A 124 7.56 8.59 11.27
N LEU A 125 6.38 9.22 11.21
CA LEU A 125 6.23 10.66 11.42
C LEU A 125 6.36 11.07 12.89
N LEU A 126 5.66 10.39 13.79
CA LEU A 126 5.52 10.82 15.19
C LEU A 126 6.64 10.33 16.10
N LEU A 127 7.25 9.19 15.79
CA LEU A 127 8.27 8.60 16.67
C LEU A 127 9.63 8.53 15.99
N THR A 128 9.75 7.86 14.84
CA THR A 128 11.06 7.70 14.19
C THR A 128 11.68 9.04 13.82
N THR A 129 10.92 9.92 13.14
CA THR A 129 11.42 11.23 12.68
C THR A 129 11.99 12.09 13.82
N PRO A 130 11.26 12.37 14.92
CA PRO A 130 11.82 13.16 16.01
C PRO A 130 12.99 12.47 16.71
N LEU A 131 12.97 11.14 16.85
CA LEU A 131 14.08 10.42 17.48
C LEU A 131 15.37 10.49 16.62
N ILE A 132 15.27 10.27 15.31
CA ILE A 132 16.46 10.33 14.45
C ILE A 132 16.99 11.76 14.30
N LEU A 133 16.09 12.76 14.27
CA LEU A 133 16.49 14.16 14.30
C LEU A 133 17.14 14.55 15.63
N LEU A 134 16.65 14.04 16.75
CA LEU A 134 17.29 14.24 18.06
C LEU A 134 18.72 13.68 18.05
N LEU A 135 18.93 12.48 17.52
CA LEU A 135 20.27 11.90 17.39
C LEU A 135 21.18 12.70 16.43
N LEU A 136 20.61 13.29 15.37
CA LEU A 136 21.37 14.03 14.35
C LEU A 136 21.73 15.47 14.74
N ILE A 137 20.80 16.18 15.40
CA ILE A 137 20.90 17.61 15.74
C ILE A 137 21.62 17.81 17.08
N ASN A 138 21.80 16.76 17.89
CA ASN A 138 22.40 16.90 19.20
C ASN A 138 23.89 17.30 19.15
N ASP A 139 24.13 18.61 19.09
CA ASP A 139 25.47 19.21 19.04
C ASP A 139 26.16 19.23 20.42
N ASN A 140 25.40 19.02 21.51
CA ASN A 140 25.97 18.92 22.86
C ASN A 140 26.63 17.56 23.10
N ALA A 141 26.40 16.58 22.23
CA ALA A 141 27.07 15.31 22.25
C ALA A 141 28.32 15.35 21.38
N ILE A 142 29.37 14.67 21.82
CA ILE A 142 30.49 14.33 20.94
C ILE A 142 29.95 13.30 19.92
N VAL A 143 29.41 13.80 18.82
CA VAL A 143 28.93 12.99 17.69
C VAL A 143 30.11 12.79 16.75
N LEU A 144 30.59 11.54 16.62
CA LEU A 144 31.70 11.25 15.73
C LEU A 144 31.24 11.41 14.26
N PRO A 145 32.13 11.81 13.33
CA PRO A 145 31.76 11.98 11.92
C PRO A 145 31.10 10.75 11.30
N PHE A 146 31.55 9.55 11.70
CA PHE A 146 30.96 8.29 11.26
C PHE A 146 29.53 8.09 11.77
N GLU A 147 29.28 8.32 13.06
CA GLU A 147 27.93 8.29 13.66
C GLU A 147 27.01 9.30 12.99
N ARG A 148 27.51 10.51 12.72
CA ARG A 148 26.73 11.53 12.02
C ARG A 148 26.35 11.08 10.61
N ALA A 149 27.28 10.47 9.88
CA ALA A 149 26.99 9.91 8.56
C ALA A 149 25.91 8.82 8.61
N LEU A 150 25.93 7.96 9.64
CA LEU A 150 24.89 6.96 9.86
C LEU A 150 23.51 7.61 10.07
N HIS A 151 23.41 8.59 10.97
CA HIS A 151 22.15 9.30 11.22
C HIS A 151 21.66 10.09 10.00
N ILE A 152 22.54 10.70 9.21
CA ILE A 152 22.16 11.42 7.99
C ILE A 152 21.50 10.48 6.98
N ILE A 153 22.11 9.33 6.70
CA ILE A 153 21.56 8.37 5.73
C ILE A 153 20.19 7.88 6.20
N MET A 154 20.07 7.51 7.48
CA MET A 154 18.79 7.09 8.06
C MET A 154 17.73 8.20 7.95
N THR A 155 18.11 9.44 8.27
CA THR A 155 17.20 10.60 8.21
C THR A 155 16.68 10.84 6.79
N ILE A 156 17.55 10.73 5.77
CA ILE A 156 17.14 10.86 4.37
C ILE A 156 16.12 9.78 4.00
N MET A 157 16.38 8.51 4.37
CA MET A 157 15.43 7.42 4.12
C MET A 157 14.08 7.68 4.79
N VAL A 158 14.08 8.09 6.05
CA VAL A 158 12.86 8.41 6.82
C VAL A 158 12.08 9.56 6.20
N ILE A 159 12.74 10.65 5.76
CA ILE A 159 12.08 11.78 5.10
C ILE A 159 11.42 11.35 3.79
N LEU A 160 12.13 10.56 2.97
CA LEU A 160 11.56 10.01 1.73
C LEU A 160 10.34 9.13 2.03
N GLU A 161 10.38 8.37 3.13
CA GLU A 161 9.30 7.46 3.53
C GLU A 161 8.06 8.23 4.00
N VAL A 162 8.24 9.36 4.69
CA VAL A 162 7.14 10.27 5.04
C VAL A 162 6.44 10.78 3.78
N ILE A 163 7.21 11.25 2.79
CA ILE A 163 6.67 11.82 1.54
C ILE A 163 5.95 10.74 0.72
N ILE A 164 6.65 9.65 0.41
CA ILE A 164 6.12 8.57 -0.45
C ILE A 164 4.98 7.84 0.26
N GLY A 165 5.12 7.57 1.56
CA GLY A 165 4.11 6.91 2.38
C GLY A 165 2.80 7.69 2.44
N TYR A 166 2.85 9.03 2.51
CA TYR A 166 1.65 9.86 2.43
C TYR A 166 0.91 9.66 1.10
N PHE A 167 1.64 9.69 -0.03
CA PHE A 167 1.04 9.45 -1.34
C PHE A 167 0.48 8.03 -1.47
N ALA A 168 1.20 7.02 -0.96
CA ALA A 168 0.75 5.63 -0.99
C ALA A 168 -0.55 5.43 -0.20
N ILE A 169 -0.65 5.98 1.01
CA ILE A 169 -1.86 5.90 1.84
C ILE A 169 -3.03 6.59 1.14
N ARG A 170 -2.83 7.82 0.63
CA ARG A 170 -3.87 8.57 -0.07
C ARG A 170 -4.42 7.78 -1.26
N ALA A 171 -3.52 7.17 -2.02
CA ALA A 171 -3.89 6.40 -3.21
C ALA A 171 -4.64 5.11 -2.83
N MET A 172 -4.19 4.42 -1.78
CA MET A 172 -4.83 3.21 -1.26
C MET A 172 -6.21 3.49 -0.65
N VAL A 173 -6.39 4.61 0.08
CA VAL A 173 -7.70 5.03 0.60
C VAL A 173 -8.69 5.31 -0.54
N ASN A 174 -8.27 6.07 -1.55
CA ASN A 174 -9.13 6.34 -2.72
C ASN A 174 -9.52 5.06 -3.45
N TYR A 175 -8.60 4.09 -3.53
CA TYR A 175 -8.87 2.78 -4.10
C TYR A 175 -9.90 2.01 -3.29
N GLN A 176 -9.75 1.93 -1.96
CA GLN A 176 -10.73 1.26 -1.10
C GLN A 176 -12.12 1.89 -1.23
N VAL A 177 -12.23 3.22 -1.19
CA VAL A 177 -13.52 3.94 -1.37
C VAL A 177 -14.16 3.59 -2.71
N THR A 178 -13.38 3.59 -3.79
CA THR A 178 -13.86 3.21 -5.12
C THR A 178 -14.38 1.77 -5.13
N LYS A 179 -13.64 0.83 -4.52
CA LYS A 179 -14.03 -0.58 -4.40
C LYS A 179 -15.34 -0.76 -3.62
N TYR A 180 -15.53 -0.04 -2.52
CA TYR A 180 -16.77 -0.10 -1.74
C TYR A 180 -17.98 0.38 -2.54
N HIS A 181 -17.87 1.53 -3.23
CA HIS A 181 -18.97 2.02 -4.07
C HIS A 181 -19.31 1.04 -5.20
N LEU A 182 -18.30 0.40 -5.80
CA LEU A 182 -18.48 -0.59 -6.85
C LEU A 182 -19.17 -1.86 -6.34
N GLN A 183 -18.85 -2.33 -5.13
CA GLN A 183 -19.53 -3.46 -4.51
C GLN A 183 -21.01 -3.14 -4.28
N GLN A 184 -21.34 -1.94 -3.82
CA GLN A 184 -22.74 -1.51 -3.66
C GLN A 184 -23.53 -1.58 -4.97
N PHE A 185 -22.97 -1.12 -6.09
CA PHE A 185 -23.64 -1.24 -7.40
C PHE A 185 -23.82 -2.69 -7.83
N THR A 186 -22.84 -3.55 -7.58
CA THR A 186 -22.91 -4.98 -7.93
C THR A 186 -23.98 -5.70 -7.11
N ASP A 187 -24.06 -5.39 -5.81
CA ASP A 187 -25.06 -5.97 -4.91
C ASP A 187 -26.48 -5.54 -5.29
N LEU A 188 -26.67 -4.26 -5.63
CA LEU A 188 -27.96 -3.76 -6.13
C LEU A 188 -28.37 -4.43 -7.44
N GLU A 189 -27.44 -4.62 -8.38
CA GLU A 189 -27.71 -5.34 -9.62
C GLU A 189 -28.12 -6.80 -9.39
N ASN A 190 -27.45 -7.49 -8.45
CA ASN A 190 -27.82 -8.87 -8.11
C ASN A 190 -29.22 -8.95 -7.49
N ILE A 191 -29.63 -7.94 -6.69
CA ILE A 191 -30.97 -7.85 -6.11
C ILE A 191 -32.01 -7.62 -7.20
N ASP A 192 -31.80 -6.67 -8.12
CA ASP A 192 -32.73 -6.40 -9.23
C ASP A 192 -32.93 -7.64 -10.12
N GLN A 193 -31.84 -8.36 -10.42
CA GLN A 193 -31.93 -9.63 -11.14
C GLN A 193 -32.75 -10.65 -10.34
N SER A 194 -32.49 -10.83 -9.03
CA SER A 194 -33.25 -11.77 -8.20
C SER A 194 -34.74 -11.43 -8.04
N GLY A 195 -35.09 -10.14 -7.99
CA GLY A 195 -36.48 -9.65 -7.89
C GLY A 195 -37.28 -9.92 -9.16
N SER A 196 -36.63 -9.87 -10.33
CA SER A 196 -37.27 -10.20 -11.61
C SER A 196 -37.53 -11.70 -11.84
N TYR A 197 -37.03 -12.58 -10.96
CA TYR A 197 -37.31 -14.03 -11.00
C TYR A 197 -38.51 -14.46 -10.15
N PHE A 198 -39.15 -13.57 -9.38
CA PHE A 198 -40.44 -13.91 -8.78
C PHE A 198 -41.50 -13.88 -9.88
N PRO A 199 -42.05 -15.04 -10.32
CA PRO A 199 -43.16 -15.01 -11.23
C PRO A 199 -44.31 -14.34 -10.49
N GLU A 200 -44.82 -13.26 -11.06
CA GLU A 200 -46.04 -12.61 -10.64
C GLU A 200 -47.11 -13.69 -10.51
N THR A 201 -47.39 -14.11 -9.27
CA THR A 201 -48.41 -15.11 -9.00
C THR A 201 -49.72 -14.43 -9.34
N ARG A 202 -50.21 -14.68 -10.56
CA ARG A 202 -51.58 -14.34 -10.97
C ARG A 202 -52.53 -15.04 -10.01
N TYR A 203 -52.93 -14.35 -8.97
CA TYR A 203 -54.22 -14.57 -8.35
C TYR A 203 -55.25 -14.03 -9.34
N THR A 204 -55.79 -14.92 -10.16
CA THR A 204 -57.07 -14.70 -10.82
C THR A 204 -58.02 -15.76 -10.32
N SER A 205 -59.08 -15.26 -9.68
CA SER A 205 -60.20 -15.91 -8.98
C SER A 205 -60.85 -17.09 -9.69
#